data_AF-A0A8T4TPS9-F1
#
_entry.id   AF-A0A8T4TPS9-F1
#
_cell.length_a   1.000
_cell.length_b   1.000
_cell.length_c   1.000
_cell.angle_alpha   90.00
_cell.angle_beta   90.00
_cell.angle_gamma   90.00
#
_symmetry.space_group_name_H-M   'P 1'
#
loop_
_entity.id
_entity.type
_entity.pdbx_description
1 polymer ?
#
loop_
_entity_poly.entity_id
_entity_poly.type
_entity_poly.pdbx_seq_one_letter_code
_entity_poly.pdbx_strand_id
1 'polypeptide(L)'
;MQKENKQALVVFQDKKIRRVWHNGEWYFSVVDVVGVLAESTDSKDYWYRLKKREQESGGVELSTFCRQLKLPAADGKNYETDCANTKSMFRIIQSIPSKNAEPFKQWLAQVGYERVQEIENPELAQFRMKELYRAKGYSEQWIEKRVRGIAIRQELTDEWKKRGVQERDEYAILTDEISKATFGKTVGEYKQHKNLQKENLRDHMDELELIFSMLGEKVSTEITKKEDAQGFLENKYAAQRGGKVAGNARKETEKELGHSVVSKENYLLEPEKKKRLEHKK
;
A
#
# COMPACT_ATOMS: atom_id res chain seq x y z
N MET A 1 6.77 -21.43 -4.89
CA MET A 1 6.27 -20.29 -4.08
C MET A 1 6.26 -18.93 -4.78
N GLN A 2 7.36 -18.18 -4.94
CA GLN A 2 7.27 -16.82 -5.57
C GLN A 2 6.78 -16.82 -7.03
N LYS A 3 7.05 -17.89 -7.80
CA LYS A 3 6.53 -18.05 -9.18
C LYS A 3 5.02 -18.33 -9.23
N GLU A 4 4.47 -19.06 -8.27
CA GLU A 4 3.02 -19.40 -8.22
C GLU A 4 2.18 -18.17 -7.83
N ASN A 5 2.65 -17.38 -6.86
CA ASN A 5 1.97 -16.13 -6.47
C ASN A 5 1.93 -15.09 -7.60
N LYS A 6 2.92 -15.11 -8.51
CA LYS A 6 2.88 -14.25 -9.70
C LYS A 6 1.75 -14.65 -10.65
N GLN A 7 1.48 -15.94 -10.86
CA GLN A 7 0.42 -16.39 -11.77
C GLN A 7 -0.98 -15.96 -11.31
N ALA A 8 -1.25 -15.98 -9.99
CA ALA A 8 -2.52 -15.56 -9.42
C ALA A 8 -2.85 -14.07 -9.68
N LEU A 9 -1.84 -13.19 -9.58
CA LEU A 9 -1.99 -11.74 -9.83
C LEU A 9 -1.97 -11.38 -11.32
N VAL A 10 -1.33 -12.20 -12.16
CA VAL A 10 -1.23 -11.98 -13.62
C VAL A 10 -2.60 -12.01 -14.29
N VAL A 11 -3.57 -12.79 -13.80
CA VAL A 11 -4.93 -12.84 -14.37
C VAL A 11 -5.54 -11.44 -14.44
N PHE A 12 -5.51 -10.68 -13.34
CA PHE A 12 -6.07 -9.31 -13.32
C PHE A 12 -5.22 -8.26 -14.04
N GLN A 13 -4.00 -8.62 -14.44
CA GLN A 13 -3.09 -7.79 -15.23
C GLN A 13 -3.12 -8.16 -16.72
N ASP A 14 -3.86 -9.19 -17.10
CA ASP A 14 -4.02 -9.58 -18.49
C ASP A 14 -4.79 -8.51 -19.25
N LYS A 15 -4.17 -7.99 -20.32
CA LYS A 15 -4.73 -6.95 -21.18
C LYS A 15 -6.03 -7.38 -21.87
N LYS A 16 -6.36 -8.68 -21.86
CA LYS A 16 -7.59 -9.22 -22.43
C LYS A 16 -8.81 -9.13 -21.51
N ILE A 17 -8.65 -8.87 -20.21
CA ILE A 17 -9.78 -8.78 -19.27
C ILE A 17 -10.37 -7.38 -19.30
N ARG A 18 -11.61 -7.27 -19.77
CA ARG A 18 -12.33 -6.00 -19.78
C ARG A 18 -12.67 -5.58 -18.35
N ARG A 19 -12.52 -4.28 -18.09
CA ARG A 19 -12.80 -3.67 -16.78
C ARG A 19 -13.43 -2.30 -16.92
N VAL A 20 -14.21 -1.91 -15.93
CA VAL A 20 -14.86 -0.61 -15.83
C VAL A 20 -14.67 -0.05 -14.42
N TRP A 21 -14.46 1.27 -14.32
CA TRP A 21 -14.43 1.95 -13.04
C TRP A 21 -15.86 2.26 -12.60
N HIS A 22 -16.27 1.71 -11.47
CA HIS A 22 -17.63 1.87 -10.94
C HIS A 22 -17.58 2.01 -9.43
N ASN A 23 -18.30 3.00 -8.87
CA ASN A 23 -18.37 3.24 -7.42
C ASN A 23 -17.01 3.30 -6.68
N GLY A 24 -15.98 3.85 -7.33
CA GLY A 24 -14.66 4.04 -6.69
C GLY A 24 -13.75 2.81 -6.67
N GLU A 25 -14.11 1.74 -7.40
CA GLU A 25 -13.24 0.58 -7.58
C GLU A 25 -13.35 -0.01 -9.00
N TRP A 26 -12.40 -0.88 -9.36
CA TRP A 26 -12.43 -1.60 -10.63
C TRP A 26 -13.36 -2.81 -10.56
N TYR A 27 -14.24 -2.93 -11.55
CA TYR A 27 -15.05 -4.11 -11.82
C TYR A 27 -14.52 -4.80 -13.07
N PHE A 28 -14.47 -6.14 -13.05
CA PHE A 28 -13.91 -6.96 -14.12
C PHE A 28 -15.00 -7.83 -14.75
N SER A 29 -14.94 -8.03 -16.06
CA SER A 29 -15.81 -8.96 -16.78
C SER A 29 -15.64 -10.38 -16.22
N VAL A 30 -16.72 -10.95 -15.68
CA VAL A 30 -16.70 -12.32 -15.14
C VAL A 30 -16.45 -13.32 -16.26
N VAL A 31 -17.08 -13.13 -17.41
CA VAL A 31 -16.92 -14.03 -18.57
C VAL A 31 -15.47 -14.05 -19.06
N ASP A 32 -14.77 -12.91 -19.04
CA ASP A 32 -13.39 -12.85 -19.50
C ASP A 32 -12.44 -13.57 -18.51
N VAL A 33 -12.63 -13.34 -17.20
CA VAL A 33 -11.85 -14.02 -16.14
C VAL A 33 -12.09 -15.53 -16.18
N VAL A 34 -13.35 -15.94 -16.29
CA VAL A 34 -13.74 -17.35 -16.42
C VAL A 34 -13.14 -17.96 -17.69
N GLY A 35 -13.14 -17.25 -18.81
CA GLY A 35 -12.53 -17.71 -20.05
C GLY A 35 -11.03 -17.97 -19.92
N VAL A 36 -10.30 -17.04 -19.31
CA VAL A 36 -8.85 -17.19 -19.05
C VAL A 36 -8.57 -18.37 -18.12
N LEU A 37 -9.32 -18.50 -17.02
CA LEU A 37 -9.08 -19.54 -16.03
C LEU A 37 -9.59 -20.92 -16.46
N ALA A 38 -10.67 -21.00 -17.22
CA ALA A 38 -11.23 -22.27 -17.66
C ALA A 38 -10.64 -22.77 -18.99
N GLU A 39 -9.84 -21.94 -19.69
CA GLU A 39 -9.39 -22.18 -21.08
C GLU A 39 -10.56 -22.54 -22.02
N SER A 40 -11.75 -21.99 -21.73
CA SER A 40 -12.96 -22.32 -22.45
C SER A 40 -13.06 -21.50 -23.73
N THR A 41 -13.26 -22.18 -24.85
CA THR A 41 -13.55 -21.56 -26.16
C THR A 41 -14.90 -20.85 -26.19
N ASP A 42 -15.86 -21.26 -25.34
CA ASP A 42 -17.13 -20.57 -25.11
C ASP A 42 -17.30 -20.22 -23.63
N SER A 43 -16.67 -19.11 -23.24
CA SER A 43 -16.66 -18.65 -21.86
C SER A 43 -18.05 -18.22 -21.35
N LYS A 44 -18.99 -17.88 -22.25
CA LYS A 44 -20.37 -17.50 -21.89
C LYS A 44 -21.17 -18.74 -21.50
N ASP A 45 -21.11 -19.80 -22.31
CA ASP A 45 -21.75 -21.08 -21.98
C ASP A 45 -21.13 -21.67 -20.72
N TYR A 46 -19.80 -21.61 -20.58
CA TYR A 46 -19.13 -22.06 -19.36
C TYR A 46 -19.64 -21.29 -18.13
N TRP A 47 -19.71 -19.95 -18.20
CA TRP A 47 -20.22 -19.14 -17.10
C TRP A 47 -21.68 -19.51 -16.75
N TYR A 48 -22.54 -19.68 -17.75
CA TYR A 48 -23.93 -20.10 -17.54
C TYR A 48 -24.02 -21.45 -16.83
N ARG A 49 -23.26 -22.45 -17.30
CA ARG A 49 -23.22 -23.79 -16.67
C ARG A 49 -22.64 -23.74 -15.27
N LEU A 50 -21.62 -22.91 -15.04
CA LEU A 50 -21.01 -22.73 -13.73
C LEU A 50 -22.03 -22.20 -12.72
N LYS A 51 -22.79 -21.15 -13.09
CA LYS A 51 -23.88 -20.62 -12.25
C LYS A 51 -24.92 -21.69 -11.91
N LYS A 52 -25.38 -22.43 -12.92
CA LYS A 52 -26.37 -23.48 -12.74
C LYS A 52 -25.86 -24.58 -11.81
N ARG A 53 -24.63 -25.04 -12.02
CA ARG A 53 -24.02 -26.08 -11.17
C ARG A 53 -23.93 -25.65 -9.71
N GLU A 54 -23.41 -24.45 -9.42
CA GLU A 54 -23.27 -23.99 -8.03
C GLU A 54 -24.62 -23.76 -7.34
N GLN A 55 -25.63 -23.34 -8.09
CA GLN A 55 -27.00 -23.23 -7.59
C GLN A 55 -27.56 -24.61 -7.24
N GLU A 56 -27.40 -25.61 -8.11
CA GLU A 56 -27.95 -26.95 -7.93
C GLU A 56 -27.20 -27.76 -6.85
N SER A 57 -25.87 -27.64 -6.78
CA SER A 57 -25.05 -28.44 -5.87
C SER A 57 -24.88 -27.85 -4.49
N GLY A 58 -24.82 -26.51 -4.38
CA GLY A 58 -24.47 -25.81 -3.15
C GLY A 58 -25.43 -24.70 -2.74
N GLY A 59 -26.49 -24.46 -3.53
CA GLY A 59 -27.43 -23.36 -3.29
C GLY A 59 -26.82 -21.96 -3.47
N VAL A 60 -25.64 -21.85 -4.07
CA VAL A 60 -24.92 -20.58 -4.22
C VAL A 60 -25.28 -19.92 -5.54
N GLU A 61 -26.00 -18.81 -5.47
CA GLU A 61 -26.34 -18.01 -6.64
C GLU A 61 -25.19 -17.06 -7.00
N LEU A 62 -24.27 -17.50 -7.87
CA LEU A 62 -23.09 -16.70 -8.23
C LEU A 62 -23.42 -15.33 -8.85
N SER A 63 -24.60 -15.17 -9.45
CA SER A 63 -25.06 -13.89 -9.99
C SER A 63 -25.22 -12.81 -8.91
N THR A 64 -25.42 -13.19 -7.63
CA THR A 64 -25.50 -12.24 -6.50
C THR A 64 -24.16 -11.52 -6.23
N PHE A 65 -23.04 -12.10 -6.68
CA PHE A 65 -21.71 -11.50 -6.62
C PHE A 65 -21.42 -10.54 -7.78
N CYS A 66 -22.33 -10.44 -8.75
CA CYS A 66 -22.15 -9.69 -9.98
C CYS A 66 -22.98 -8.40 -9.98
N ARG A 67 -22.55 -7.46 -10.83
CA ARG A 67 -23.33 -6.30 -11.26
C ARG A 67 -23.35 -6.28 -12.78
N GLN A 68 -24.50 -5.98 -13.35
CA GLN A 68 -24.63 -5.77 -14.78
C GLN A 68 -24.10 -4.37 -15.13
N LEU A 69 -22.95 -4.33 -15.81
CA LEU A 69 -22.32 -3.08 -16.24
C LEU A 69 -22.06 -3.12 -17.74
N LYS A 70 -22.13 -1.95 -18.37
CA LYS A 70 -21.87 -1.79 -19.81
C LYS A 70 -20.38 -1.86 -20.10
N LEU A 71 -19.96 -2.86 -20.86
CA LEU A 71 -18.58 -3.04 -21.31
C LEU A 71 -18.50 -3.06 -22.84
N PRO A 72 -17.40 -2.55 -23.43
CA PRO A 72 -17.19 -2.61 -24.87
C PRO A 72 -17.01 -4.07 -25.32
N ALA A 73 -17.59 -4.41 -26.46
CA ALA A 73 -17.38 -5.67 -27.16
C ALA A 73 -16.53 -5.48 -28.42
N ALA A 74 -16.20 -6.57 -29.11
CA ALA A 74 -15.36 -6.57 -30.30
C ALA A 74 -15.94 -5.76 -31.48
N ASP A 75 -17.26 -5.57 -31.50
CA ASP A 75 -18.00 -4.75 -32.48
C ASP A 75 -17.99 -3.25 -32.13
N GLY A 76 -17.30 -2.85 -31.04
CA GLY A 76 -17.24 -1.47 -30.56
C GLY A 76 -18.50 -1.00 -29.82
N LYS A 77 -19.54 -1.83 -29.71
CA LYS A 77 -20.75 -1.50 -28.96
C LYS A 77 -20.62 -1.90 -27.49
N ASN A 78 -21.38 -1.22 -26.64
CA ASN A 78 -21.41 -1.50 -25.21
C ASN A 78 -22.60 -2.41 -24.87
N TYR A 79 -22.32 -3.53 -24.19
CA TYR A 79 -23.34 -4.48 -23.75
C TYR A 79 -23.30 -4.68 -22.25
N GLU A 80 -24.47 -4.97 -21.66
CA GLU A 80 -24.56 -5.39 -20.27
C GLU A 80 -23.84 -6.71 -20.08
N THR A 81 -22.90 -6.73 -19.13
CA THR A 81 -22.03 -7.86 -18.83
C THR A 81 -22.00 -8.06 -17.33
N ASP A 82 -22.06 -9.32 -16.88
CA ASP A 82 -21.79 -9.70 -15.49
C ASP A 82 -20.37 -9.25 -15.13
N CYS A 83 -20.26 -8.27 -14.23
CA CYS A 83 -19.00 -7.73 -13.75
C CYS A 83 -18.91 -7.88 -12.23
N ALA A 84 -17.71 -8.15 -11.72
CA ALA A 84 -17.48 -8.25 -10.27
C ALA A 84 -16.24 -7.45 -9.85
N ASN A 85 -16.30 -6.85 -8.66
CA ASN A 85 -15.10 -6.26 -8.04
C ASN A 85 -14.15 -7.37 -7.58
N THR A 86 -12.92 -7.00 -7.17
CA THR A 86 -11.88 -7.95 -6.78
C THR A 86 -12.36 -8.97 -5.73
N LYS A 87 -13.02 -8.50 -4.65
CA LYS A 87 -13.50 -9.38 -3.57
C LYS A 87 -14.54 -10.39 -4.06
N SER A 88 -15.47 -9.94 -4.89
CA SER A 88 -16.54 -10.78 -5.44
C SER A 88 -16.00 -11.75 -6.50
N MET A 89 -15.02 -11.32 -7.29
CA MET A 89 -14.31 -12.20 -8.22
C MET A 89 -13.58 -13.31 -7.49
N PHE A 90 -12.96 -13.04 -6.34
CA PHE A 90 -12.31 -14.08 -5.54
C PHE A 90 -13.28 -15.16 -5.07
N ARG A 91 -14.56 -14.84 -4.87
CA ARG A 91 -15.62 -15.83 -4.59
C ARG A 91 -15.95 -16.65 -5.84
N ILE A 92 -16.13 -16.00 -6.98
CA ILE A 92 -16.45 -16.68 -8.25
C ILE A 92 -15.33 -17.65 -8.66
N ILE A 93 -14.06 -17.26 -8.52
CA ILE A 93 -12.92 -18.10 -8.91
C ILE A 93 -12.86 -19.40 -8.12
N GLN A 94 -13.28 -19.40 -6.84
CA GLN A 94 -13.32 -20.62 -6.01
C GLN A 94 -14.22 -21.69 -6.63
N SER A 95 -15.28 -21.30 -7.33
CA SER A 95 -16.18 -22.20 -8.03
C SER A 95 -15.62 -22.71 -9.36
N ILE A 96 -14.54 -22.19 -9.94
CA ILE A 96 -14.06 -22.65 -11.27
C ILE A 96 -13.26 -23.96 -11.12
N PRO A 97 -13.73 -25.14 -11.59
CA PRO A 97 -12.98 -26.40 -11.51
C PRO A 97 -11.94 -26.50 -12.65
N SER A 98 -10.90 -25.68 -12.59
CA SER A 98 -9.83 -25.67 -13.59
C SER A 98 -8.45 -25.76 -12.94
N LYS A 99 -7.54 -26.47 -13.60
CA LYS A 99 -6.13 -26.53 -13.22
C LYS A 99 -5.47 -25.14 -13.20
N ASN A 100 -5.94 -24.19 -14.00
CA ASN A 100 -5.40 -22.83 -14.00
C ASN A 100 -5.98 -21.96 -12.87
N ALA A 101 -7.16 -22.30 -12.35
CA ALA A 101 -7.71 -21.67 -11.17
C ALA A 101 -7.07 -22.20 -9.87
N GLU A 102 -6.54 -23.43 -9.89
CA GLU A 102 -6.01 -24.10 -8.71
C GLU A 102 -4.85 -23.35 -8.01
N PRO A 103 -3.81 -22.84 -8.72
CA PRO A 103 -2.77 -22.02 -8.08
C PRO A 103 -3.33 -20.79 -7.37
N PHE A 104 -4.39 -20.19 -7.92
CA PHE A 104 -5.06 -19.04 -7.31
C PHE A 104 -5.81 -19.45 -6.03
N LYS A 105 -6.51 -20.60 -6.04
CA LYS A 105 -7.22 -21.11 -4.86
C LYS A 105 -6.25 -21.49 -3.74
N GLN A 106 -5.15 -22.16 -4.08
CA GLN A 106 -4.08 -22.50 -3.13
C GLN A 106 -3.47 -21.23 -2.54
N TRP A 107 -3.22 -20.21 -3.36
CA TRP A 107 -2.76 -18.92 -2.88
C TRP A 107 -3.76 -18.27 -1.91
N LEU A 108 -5.07 -18.27 -2.22
CA LEU A 108 -6.09 -17.75 -1.30
C LEU A 108 -6.12 -18.54 0.02
N ALA A 109 -6.03 -19.87 -0.03
CA ALA A 109 -5.99 -20.73 1.15
C ALA A 109 -4.75 -20.44 2.01
N GLN A 110 -3.58 -20.31 1.37
CA GLN A 110 -2.34 -19.97 2.03
C GLN A 110 -2.42 -18.59 2.69
N VAL A 111 -2.90 -17.56 1.99
CA VAL A 111 -3.08 -16.22 2.57
C VAL A 111 -4.05 -16.25 3.74
N GLY A 112 -5.16 -17.00 3.61
CA GLY A 112 -6.14 -17.18 4.70
C GLY A 112 -5.52 -17.84 5.93
N TYR A 113 -4.74 -18.89 5.73
CA TYR A 113 -4.00 -19.56 6.80
C TYR A 113 -2.98 -18.63 7.46
N GLU A 114 -2.18 -17.89 6.68
CA GLU A 114 -1.25 -16.89 7.21
C GLU A 114 -1.98 -15.79 8.00
N ARG A 115 -3.18 -15.36 7.59
CA ARG A 115 -3.97 -14.39 8.36
C ARG A 115 -4.38 -14.95 9.72
N VAL A 116 -4.76 -16.23 9.80
CA VAL A 116 -5.10 -16.89 11.06
C VAL A 116 -3.87 -16.98 11.97
N GLN A 117 -2.73 -17.41 11.42
CA GLN A 117 -1.47 -17.45 12.18
C GLN A 117 -1.05 -16.07 12.69
N GLU A 118 -1.24 -15.01 11.90
CA GLU A 118 -0.95 -13.63 12.33
C GLU A 118 -1.86 -13.15 13.46
N ILE A 119 -3.08 -13.68 13.60
CA ILE A 119 -3.97 -13.37 14.74
C ILE A 119 -3.43 -14.01 16.02
N GLU A 120 -2.97 -15.26 15.93
CA GLU A 120 -2.39 -15.99 17.06
C GLU A 120 -1.01 -15.45 17.44
N ASN A 121 -0.19 -15.09 16.45
CA ASN A 121 1.13 -14.50 16.62
C ASN A 121 1.29 -13.22 15.77
N PRO A 122 0.97 -12.04 16.33
CA PRO A 122 1.08 -10.75 15.64
C PRO A 122 2.48 -10.41 15.12
N GLU A 123 3.55 -11.00 15.66
CA GLU A 123 4.92 -10.76 15.17
C GLU A 123 5.12 -11.26 13.73
N LEU A 124 4.35 -12.27 13.31
CA LEU A 124 4.36 -12.75 11.93
C LEU A 124 3.91 -11.66 10.94
N ALA A 125 3.02 -10.75 11.36
CA ALA A 125 2.63 -9.62 10.52
C ALA A 125 3.79 -8.64 10.32
N GLN A 126 4.61 -8.44 11.36
CA GLN A 126 5.82 -7.63 11.26
C GLN A 126 6.86 -8.31 10.36
N PHE A 127 7.04 -9.62 10.48
CA PHE A 127 7.93 -10.38 9.59
C PHE A 127 7.49 -10.26 8.12
N ARG A 128 6.20 -10.45 7.84
CA ARG A 128 5.64 -10.26 6.50
C ARG A 128 5.86 -8.84 5.98
N MET A 129 5.71 -7.82 6.82
CA MET A 129 6.00 -6.44 6.42
C MET A 129 7.46 -6.29 5.97
N LYS A 130 8.43 -6.89 6.69
CA LYS A 130 9.84 -6.88 6.29
C LYS A 130 10.05 -7.60 4.95
N GLU A 131 9.45 -8.78 4.77
CA GLU A 131 9.51 -9.53 3.50
C GLU A 131 8.98 -8.73 2.30
N LEU A 132 7.91 -7.94 2.50
CA LEU A 132 7.37 -7.08 1.43
C LEU A 132 8.37 -5.99 0.99
N TYR A 133 9.12 -5.40 1.91
CA TYR A 133 10.18 -4.44 1.55
C TYR A 133 11.39 -5.15 0.94
N ARG A 134 11.78 -6.34 1.43
CA ARG A 134 12.83 -7.15 0.79
C ARG A 134 12.49 -7.46 -0.67
N ALA A 135 11.25 -7.84 -0.93
CA ALA A 135 10.76 -8.11 -2.29
C ALA A 135 10.76 -6.86 -3.20
N LYS A 136 10.62 -5.66 -2.62
CA LYS A 136 10.79 -4.38 -3.34
C LYS A 136 12.27 -3.98 -3.52
N GLY A 137 13.20 -4.74 -2.97
CA GLY A 137 14.65 -4.54 -3.13
C GLY A 137 15.28 -3.53 -2.17
N TYR A 138 14.66 -3.29 -1.02
CA TYR A 138 15.24 -2.49 0.06
C TYR A 138 16.26 -3.31 0.89
N SER A 139 17.28 -2.64 1.41
CA SER A 139 18.29 -3.22 2.30
C SER A 139 17.77 -3.51 3.72
N GLU A 140 18.32 -4.52 4.40
CA GLU A 140 17.91 -4.85 5.79
C GLU A 140 18.03 -3.66 6.75
N GLN A 141 19.14 -2.92 6.65
CA GLN A 141 19.38 -1.74 7.48
C GLN A 141 18.33 -0.66 7.25
N TRP A 142 17.90 -0.46 6.00
CA TRP A 142 16.82 0.47 5.68
C TRP A 142 15.48 -0.03 6.22
N ILE A 143 15.18 -1.32 6.06
CA ILE A 143 13.93 -1.94 6.52
C ILE A 143 13.78 -1.82 8.03
N GLU A 144 14.83 -2.11 8.79
CA GLU A 144 14.81 -1.98 10.26
C GLU A 144 14.51 -0.54 10.70
N LYS A 145 15.15 0.45 10.07
CA LYS A 145 14.89 1.87 10.34
C LYS A 145 13.47 2.25 9.97
N ARG A 146 12.98 1.79 8.81
CA ARG A 146 11.61 2.06 8.36
C ARG A 146 10.58 1.49 9.33
N VAL A 147 10.78 0.25 9.80
CA VAL A 147 9.91 -0.41 10.78
C VAL A 147 9.87 0.39 12.09
N ARG A 148 11.03 0.84 12.61
CA ARG A 148 11.09 1.71 13.80
C ARG A 148 10.38 3.04 13.57
N GLY A 149 10.57 3.65 12.40
CA GLY A 149 9.89 4.89 12.03
C GLY A 149 8.37 4.76 11.97
N ILE A 150 7.83 3.60 11.55
CA ILE A 150 6.38 3.33 11.62
C ILE A 150 5.89 3.38 13.07
N ALA A 151 6.62 2.75 14.00
CA ALA A 151 6.24 2.74 15.41
C ALA A 151 6.28 4.14 16.03
N ILE A 152 7.32 4.94 15.76
CA ILE A 152 7.45 6.32 16.24
C ILE A 152 6.30 7.20 15.71
N ARG A 153 5.98 7.06 14.42
CA ARG A 153 4.87 7.80 13.81
C ARG A 153 3.52 7.40 14.40
N GLN A 154 3.32 6.11 14.64
CA GLN A 154 2.08 5.60 15.24
C GLN A 154 1.91 6.17 16.66
N GLU A 155 2.98 6.17 17.48
CA GLU A 155 2.99 6.79 18.80
C GLU A 155 2.57 8.28 18.74
N LEU A 156 3.13 9.04 17.80
CA LEU A 156 2.78 10.45 17.61
C LEU A 156 1.30 10.63 17.24
N THR A 157 0.79 9.86 16.28
CA THR A 157 -0.62 9.97 15.86
C THR A 157 -1.60 9.50 16.94
N ASP A 158 -1.23 8.50 17.73
CA ASP A 158 -2.03 8.03 18.85
C ASP A 158 -2.08 9.08 19.96
N GLU A 159 -0.96 9.76 20.22
CA GLU A 159 -0.93 10.89 21.15
C GLU A 159 -1.84 12.01 20.65
N TRP A 160 -1.71 12.46 19.39
CA TRP A 160 -2.61 13.49 18.83
C TRP A 160 -4.09 13.10 18.94
N LYS A 161 -4.43 11.84 18.66
CA LYS A 161 -5.80 11.33 18.82
C LYS A 161 -6.28 11.47 20.26
N LYS A 162 -5.44 11.11 21.22
CA LYS A 162 -5.71 11.24 22.66
C LYS A 162 -5.93 12.70 23.07
N ARG A 163 -5.28 13.64 22.38
CA ARG A 163 -5.40 15.09 22.58
C ARG A 163 -6.54 15.73 21.79
N GLY A 164 -7.44 14.95 21.19
CA GLY A 164 -8.62 15.47 20.52
C GLY A 164 -8.39 15.98 19.09
N VAL A 165 -7.27 15.64 18.46
CA VAL A 165 -7.07 15.83 17.01
C VAL A 165 -7.73 14.65 16.30
N GLN A 166 -8.73 14.90 15.46
CA GLN A 166 -9.61 13.82 14.97
C GLN A 166 -9.67 13.73 13.44
N GLU A 167 -9.30 14.81 12.73
CA GLU A 167 -9.44 14.84 11.27
C GLU A 167 -8.18 14.34 10.58
N ARG A 168 -8.34 13.58 9.49
CA ARG A 168 -7.20 13.11 8.68
C ARG A 168 -6.39 14.28 8.10
N ASP A 169 -7.07 15.38 7.78
CA ASP A 169 -6.44 16.57 7.21
C ASP A 169 -5.60 17.30 8.27
N GLU A 170 -6.04 17.31 9.53
CA GLU A 170 -5.25 17.83 10.66
C GLU A 170 -3.93 17.06 10.81
N TYR A 171 -3.95 15.73 10.76
CA TYR A 171 -2.71 14.93 10.81
C TYR A 171 -1.76 15.20 9.63
N ALA A 172 -2.30 15.47 8.45
CA ALA A 172 -1.50 15.86 7.30
C ALA A 172 -0.81 17.20 7.55
N ILE A 173 -1.55 18.20 8.05
CA ILE A 173 -1.00 19.51 8.38
C ILE A 173 0.06 19.41 9.48
N LEU A 174 -0.21 18.69 10.58
CA LEU A 174 0.77 18.52 11.65
C LEU A 174 2.04 17.81 11.16
N THR A 175 1.89 16.81 10.28
CA THR A 175 3.04 16.15 9.63
C THR A 175 3.81 17.13 8.74
N ASP A 176 3.12 18.01 8.01
CA ASP A 176 3.74 19.03 7.17
C ASP A 176 4.49 20.07 7.99
N GLU A 177 3.98 20.47 9.16
CA GLU A 177 4.68 21.38 10.07
C GLU A 177 5.98 20.77 10.59
N ILE A 178 5.97 19.48 10.97
CA ILE A 178 7.20 18.76 11.34
C ILE A 178 8.17 18.72 10.17
N SER A 179 7.72 18.29 8.99
CA SER A 179 8.57 18.19 7.79
C SER A 179 9.18 19.54 7.41
N LYS A 180 8.37 20.60 7.44
CA LYS A 180 8.79 21.95 7.09
C LYS A 180 9.81 22.50 8.09
N ALA A 181 9.60 22.28 9.39
CA ALA A 181 10.54 22.71 10.40
C ALA A 181 11.85 21.89 10.37
N THR A 182 11.80 20.60 10.02
CA THR A 182 12.97 19.72 9.91
C THR A 182 13.78 19.98 8.62
N PHE A 183 13.12 19.92 7.46
CA PHE A 183 13.75 19.87 6.12
C PHE A 183 13.55 21.15 5.31
N GLY A 184 12.79 22.13 5.83
CA GLY A 184 12.43 23.33 5.06
C GLY A 184 11.38 23.07 3.97
N LYS A 185 10.73 21.91 3.97
CA LYS A 185 9.75 21.49 2.95
C LYS A 185 8.58 20.76 3.60
N THR A 186 7.35 21.05 3.18
CA THR A 186 6.18 20.20 3.47
C THR A 186 6.36 18.81 2.83
N VAL A 187 5.55 17.82 3.22
CA VAL A 187 5.60 16.48 2.62
C VAL A 187 5.35 16.56 1.11
N GLY A 188 4.42 17.40 0.67
CA GLY A 188 4.13 17.62 -0.75
C GLY A 188 5.31 18.22 -1.52
N GLU A 189 5.91 19.29 -0.99
CA GLU A 189 7.09 19.94 -1.59
C GLU A 189 8.29 19.00 -1.65
N TYR A 190 8.46 18.16 -0.63
CA TYR A 190 9.56 17.20 -0.58
C TYR A 190 9.36 16.05 -1.57
N LYS A 191 8.12 15.56 -1.73
CA LYS A 191 7.78 14.61 -2.80
C LYS A 191 8.12 15.19 -4.18
N GLN A 192 7.73 16.43 -4.44
CA GLN A 192 8.07 17.12 -5.69
C GLN A 192 9.58 17.25 -5.88
N HIS A 193 10.32 17.60 -4.82
CA HIS A 193 11.78 17.70 -4.85
C HIS A 193 12.47 16.38 -5.23
N LYS A 194 11.88 15.24 -4.83
CA LYS A 194 12.35 13.88 -5.17
C LYS A 194 11.68 13.30 -6.43
N ASN A 195 10.91 14.10 -7.19
CA ASN A 195 10.17 13.65 -8.37
C ASN A 195 9.18 12.51 -8.11
N LEU A 196 8.54 12.50 -6.94
CA LEU A 196 7.52 11.52 -6.55
C LEU A 196 6.13 12.06 -6.86
N GLN A 197 5.24 11.21 -7.36
CA GLN A 197 3.86 11.55 -7.69
C GLN A 197 2.90 10.93 -6.69
N LYS A 198 2.84 9.59 -6.64
CA LYS A 198 1.91 8.84 -5.79
C LYS A 198 2.61 8.06 -4.69
N GLU A 199 3.94 8.00 -4.76
CA GLU A 199 4.77 7.18 -3.90
C GLU A 199 4.85 7.75 -2.48
N ASN A 200 5.19 6.88 -1.53
CA ASN A 200 5.42 7.27 -0.15
C ASN A 200 6.77 7.98 -0.03
N LEU A 201 6.80 9.19 0.53
CA LEU A 201 8.04 9.96 0.67
C LEU A 201 9.13 9.21 1.45
N ARG A 202 8.76 8.58 2.57
CA ARG A 202 9.71 7.90 3.47
C ARG A 202 10.31 6.66 2.83
N ASP A 203 9.61 6.04 1.89
CA ASP A 203 10.12 4.89 1.12
C ASP A 203 11.23 5.32 0.14
N HIS A 204 11.34 6.61 -0.15
CA HIS A 204 12.35 7.21 -1.04
C HIS A 204 13.30 8.17 -0.29
N MET A 205 13.31 8.10 1.04
CA MET A 205 14.25 8.84 1.88
C MET A 205 15.50 8.02 2.15
N ASP A 206 16.63 8.71 2.21
CA ASP A 206 17.89 8.13 2.64
C ASP A 206 17.94 7.88 4.16
N GLU A 207 19.07 7.40 4.65
CA GLU A 207 19.20 7.07 6.08
C GLU A 207 19.11 8.29 7.00
N LEU A 208 19.78 9.38 6.64
CA LEU A 208 19.78 10.60 7.45
C LEU A 208 18.41 11.27 7.38
N GLU A 209 17.78 11.31 6.20
CA GLU A 209 16.41 11.80 6.03
C GLU A 209 15.42 11.03 6.93
N LEU A 210 15.54 9.70 7.03
CA LEU A 210 14.72 8.90 7.94
C LEU A 210 15.02 9.20 9.42
N ILE A 211 16.29 9.32 9.80
CA ILE A 211 16.70 9.62 11.19
C ILE A 211 16.15 10.97 11.66
N PHE A 212 16.31 12.02 10.86
CA PHE A 212 15.80 13.34 11.23
C PHE A 212 14.27 13.41 11.21
N SER A 213 13.61 12.63 10.34
CA SER A 213 12.15 12.47 10.40
C SER A 213 11.71 11.85 11.73
N MET A 214 12.34 10.75 12.14
CA MET A 214 12.06 10.07 13.41
C MET A 214 12.34 10.97 14.62
N LEU A 215 13.43 11.74 14.59
CA LEU A 215 13.75 12.68 15.66
C LEU A 215 12.69 13.78 15.78
N GLY A 216 12.27 14.38 14.66
CA GLY A 216 11.24 15.41 14.65
C GLY A 216 9.90 14.90 15.15
N GLU A 217 9.50 13.70 14.74
CA GLU A 217 8.28 13.03 15.19
C GLU A 217 8.35 12.72 16.69
N LYS A 218 9.43 12.08 17.17
CA LYS A 218 9.57 11.71 18.59
C LYS A 218 9.59 12.94 19.50
N VAL A 219 10.36 13.98 19.15
CA VAL A 219 10.41 15.20 19.97
C VAL A 219 9.05 15.91 19.98
N SER A 220 8.31 15.91 18.87
CA SER A 220 6.95 16.45 18.83
C SER A 220 6.02 15.72 19.81
N THR A 221 6.12 14.39 19.88
CA THR A 221 5.38 13.57 20.87
C THR A 221 5.75 13.95 22.29
N GLU A 222 7.05 14.06 22.61
CA GLU A 222 7.50 14.39 23.96
C GLU A 222 7.09 15.81 24.39
N ILE A 223 7.13 16.79 23.48
CA ILE A 223 6.63 18.15 23.75
C ILE A 223 5.12 18.11 24.00
N THR A 224 4.36 17.41 23.15
CA THR A 224 2.91 17.25 23.30
C THR A 224 2.54 16.70 24.67
N LYS A 225 3.24 15.64 25.13
CA LYS A 225 3.02 15.03 26.45
C LYS A 225 3.40 15.99 27.59
N LYS A 226 4.55 16.65 27.47
CA LYS A 226 5.07 17.57 28.50
C LYS A 226 4.16 18.77 28.72
N GLU A 227 3.62 19.32 27.64
CA GLU A 227 2.81 20.54 27.67
C GLU A 227 1.31 20.25 27.78
N ASP A 228 0.93 18.98 27.85
CA ASP A 228 -0.46 18.52 27.85
C ASP A 228 -1.27 19.09 26.66
N ALA A 229 -0.63 19.27 25.50
CA ALA A 229 -1.18 20.06 24.40
C ALA A 229 -2.51 19.48 23.90
N GLN A 230 -3.59 20.26 23.95
CA GLN A 230 -4.95 19.86 23.57
C GLN A 230 -5.39 20.48 22.25
N GLY A 231 -6.13 19.69 21.47
CA GLY A 231 -6.69 20.10 20.19
C GLY A 231 -5.64 20.43 19.12
N PHE A 232 -6.10 20.85 17.96
CA PHE A 232 -5.25 21.02 16.79
C PHE A 232 -4.16 22.10 16.95
N LEU A 233 -4.52 23.28 17.47
CA LEU A 233 -3.61 24.43 17.48
C LEU A 233 -2.40 24.22 18.40
N GLU A 234 -2.60 23.71 19.61
CA GLU A 234 -1.51 23.45 20.54
C GLU A 234 -0.58 22.35 20.02
N ASN A 235 -1.16 21.28 19.46
CA ASN A 235 -0.42 20.21 18.81
C ASN A 235 0.35 20.69 17.57
N LYS A 236 -0.16 21.71 16.87
CA LYS A 236 0.55 22.38 15.77
C LYS A 236 1.82 23.08 16.26
N TYR A 237 1.75 23.80 17.38
CA TYR A 237 2.92 24.43 17.98
C TYR A 237 3.93 23.38 18.48
N ALA A 238 3.47 22.30 19.10
CA ALA A 238 4.33 21.20 19.52
C ALA A 238 5.05 20.54 18.32
N ALA A 239 4.32 20.28 17.24
CA ALA A 239 4.84 19.75 15.97
C ALA A 239 5.93 20.64 15.35
N GLN A 240 5.68 21.95 15.26
CA GLN A 240 6.66 22.92 14.74
C GLN A 240 7.94 22.93 15.58
N ARG A 241 7.82 22.88 16.92
CA ARG A 241 8.96 22.88 17.83
C ARG A 241 9.75 21.57 17.76
N GLY A 242 9.07 20.43 17.71
CA GLY A 242 9.73 19.14 17.55
C GLY A 242 10.48 19.04 16.21
N GLY A 243 9.85 19.46 15.11
CA GLY A 243 10.52 19.57 13.82
C GLY A 243 11.68 20.58 13.84
N LYS A 244 11.58 21.70 14.57
CA LYS A 244 12.69 22.67 14.69
C LYS A 244 13.90 22.08 15.40
N VAL A 245 13.71 21.26 16.44
CA VAL A 245 14.81 20.54 17.12
C VAL A 245 15.52 19.63 16.12
N ALA A 246 14.78 18.82 15.37
CA ALA A 246 15.36 17.95 14.35
C ALA A 246 16.02 18.74 13.21
N GLY A 247 15.43 19.85 12.79
CA GLY A 247 15.98 20.73 11.76
C GLY A 247 17.28 21.43 12.19
N ASN A 248 17.40 21.80 13.46
CA ASN A 248 18.64 22.31 14.01
C ASN A 248 19.72 21.24 14.03
N ALA A 249 19.40 20.04 14.52
CA ALA A 249 20.32 18.90 14.52
C ALA A 249 20.77 18.55 13.09
N ARG A 250 19.84 18.52 12.13
CA ARG A 250 20.13 18.31 10.70
C ARG A 250 21.11 19.33 10.18
N LYS A 251 20.85 20.62 10.39
CA LYS A 251 21.74 21.70 9.92
C LYS A 251 23.14 21.58 10.51
N GLU A 252 23.25 21.19 11.78
CA GLU A 252 24.55 20.97 12.41
C GLU A 252 25.28 19.78 11.79
N THR A 253 24.57 18.67 11.56
CA THR A 253 25.12 17.52 10.83
C THR A 253 25.55 17.89 9.40
N GLU A 254 24.78 18.70 8.67
CA GLU A 254 25.16 19.15 7.33
C GLU A 254 26.45 19.99 7.32
N LYS A 255 26.68 20.80 8.37
CA LYS A 255 27.94 21.55 8.50
C LYS A 255 29.13 20.62 8.69
N GLU A 256 29.00 19.62 9.56
CA GLU A 256 30.07 18.65 9.84
C GLU A 256 30.36 17.74 8.64
N LEU A 257 29.32 17.34 7.89
CA LEU A 257 29.47 16.48 6.72
C LEU A 257 29.89 17.23 5.45
N GLY A 258 29.70 18.55 5.38
CA GLY A 258 29.99 19.36 4.20
C GLY A 258 29.03 19.15 3.03
N HIS A 259 27.92 18.44 3.22
CA HIS A 259 26.88 18.24 2.21
C HIS A 259 25.48 18.26 2.82
N SER A 260 24.46 18.48 1.98
CA SER A 260 23.07 18.48 2.46
C SER A 260 22.57 17.05 2.70
N VAL A 261 21.74 16.90 3.74
CA VAL A 261 20.92 15.73 4.04
C VAL A 261 19.66 15.71 3.18
N VAL A 262 19.16 16.87 2.73
CA VAL A 262 17.98 16.92 1.85
C VAL A 262 18.41 16.52 0.44
N SER A 263 18.06 15.29 0.06
CA SER A 263 18.48 14.70 -1.22
C SER A 263 17.36 14.73 -2.26
N LYS A 264 17.73 14.90 -3.53
CA LYS A 264 16.83 14.72 -4.69
C LYS A 264 16.65 13.25 -5.08
N GLU A 265 17.45 12.35 -4.50
CA GLU A 265 17.46 10.95 -4.89
C GLU A 265 16.16 10.23 -4.52
N ASN A 266 15.82 9.27 -5.37
CA ASN A 266 14.69 8.37 -5.21
C ASN A 266 15.05 6.96 -5.75
N TYR A 267 14.25 5.97 -5.36
CA TYR A 267 14.43 4.56 -5.73
C TYR A 267 13.37 4.07 -6.73
N LEU A 268 12.92 4.93 -7.66
CA LEU A 268 11.90 4.55 -8.66
C LEU A 268 12.44 3.60 -9.74
N LEU A 269 13.61 3.94 -10.30
CA LEU A 269 14.19 3.23 -11.45
C LEU A 269 15.08 2.07 -11.04
N GLU A 270 15.75 2.20 -9.89
CA GLU A 270 16.66 1.19 -9.39
C GLU A 270 16.35 0.92 -7.92
N PRO A 271 16.39 -0.35 -7.49
CA PRO A 271 16.22 -0.71 -6.10
C PRO A 271 17.21 0.05 -5.21
N GLU A 272 16.71 0.51 -4.06
CA GLU A 272 17.51 1.22 -3.05
C GLU A 272 18.83 0.51 -2.75
N LYS A 273 18.78 -0.82 -2.60
CA LYS A 273 19.97 -1.64 -2.32
C LYS A 273 21.03 -1.55 -3.41
N LYS A 274 20.67 -1.36 -4.68
CA LYS A 274 21.62 -1.24 -5.80
C LYS A 274 22.26 0.15 -5.84
N LYS A 275 21.44 1.21 -5.82
CA LYS A 275 21.93 2.59 -5.83
C LYS A 275 22.90 2.89 -4.69
N ARG A 276 22.63 2.36 -3.49
CA ARG A 276 23.52 2.56 -2.34
C ARG A 276 24.86 1.83 -2.42
N LEU A 277 24.99 0.81 -3.26
CA LEU A 277 26.27 0.15 -3.51
C LEU A 277 27.14 0.94 -4.49
N GLU A 278 26.54 1.76 -5.34
CA GLU A 278 27.25 2.61 -6.30
C GLU A 278 27.89 3.82 -5.63
N HIS A 279 27.22 4.42 -4.64
CA HIS A 279 27.75 5.55 -3.84
C HIS A 279 28.83 5.16 -2.83
N LYS A 280 29.13 3.86 -2.67
CA LYS A 280 30.22 3.36 -1.82
C LYS A 280 31.53 3.14 -2.61
N LYS A 281 31.55 3.41 -3.92
CA LYS A 281 32.75 3.43 -4.76
C LYS A 281 33.21 4.85 -4.99
#